data_AF-A0A4P8YHY2-F1
#
_entry.id   AF-A0A4P8YHY2-F1
#
_cell.length_a   1.000
_cell.length_b   1.000
_cell.length_c   1.000
_cell.angle_alpha   90.00
_cell.angle_beta   90.00
_cell.angle_gamma   90.00
#
_symmetry.space_group_name_H-M   'P 1'
#
loop_
_entity.id
_entity.type
_entity.pdbx_description
1 polymer ?
#
loop_
_entity_poly.entity_id
_entity_poly.type
_entity_poly.pdbx_seq_one_letter_code
_entity_poly.pdbx_strand_id
1 'polypeptide(L)'
;MKIKFLVSIFAMGAAISVYAKNIDFCKTIEFDTGEFNYQVIEKASSNSECRDKPVPIQYKGINDTFNLTSEASPTGGASYLTWDESRKAYGYDKNELKSTIHDIVSQSKENKYIEALNPVVKIKFIPKGNGGVVVSDIVFEDKDSKPISVVRDIYFYSQDNYAAVYGSSPIKCSQEDRILFIEKVELLFESMNVNW
;
A
#
# COMPACT_ATOMS: atom_id res chain seq x y z
N MET A 1 48.71 -36.78 -0.15
CA MET A 1 48.37 -35.62 0.71
C MET A 1 47.68 -34.58 -0.15
N LYS A 2 46.40 -34.27 0.14
CA LYS A 2 45.55 -33.36 -0.64
C LYS A 2 45.83 -31.92 -0.24
N ILE A 3 46.24 -31.06 -1.18
CA ILE A 3 46.22 -29.61 -0.99
C ILE A 3 45.05 -29.07 -1.81
N LYS A 4 43.98 -28.69 -1.12
CA LYS A 4 42.84 -27.98 -1.70
C LYS A 4 43.21 -26.50 -1.77
N PHE A 5 43.32 -25.95 -2.99
CA PHE A 5 43.28 -24.51 -3.20
C PHE A 5 41.81 -24.06 -3.10
N LEU A 6 41.47 -23.35 -2.02
CA LEU A 6 40.21 -22.61 -1.90
C LEU A 6 40.48 -21.20 -2.40
N VAL A 7 39.90 -20.88 -3.56
CA VAL A 7 39.84 -19.51 -4.07
C VAL A 7 38.71 -18.81 -3.31
N SER A 8 39.07 -17.93 -2.39
CA SER A 8 38.15 -17.01 -1.72
C SER A 8 37.88 -15.82 -2.64
N ILE A 9 36.80 -15.88 -3.41
CA ILE A 9 36.21 -14.69 -4.05
C ILE A 9 35.36 -14.01 -2.99
N PHE A 10 35.96 -13.06 -2.26
CA PHE A 10 35.20 -12.05 -1.52
C PHE A 10 34.56 -11.13 -2.55
N ALA A 11 33.37 -11.50 -3.02
CA ALA A 11 32.48 -10.53 -3.66
C ALA A 11 31.94 -9.64 -2.54
N MET A 12 32.70 -8.59 -2.19
CA MET A 12 32.13 -7.41 -1.53
C MET A 12 31.18 -6.76 -2.54
N GLY A 13 29.97 -7.30 -2.65
CA GLY A 13 28.85 -6.51 -3.13
C GLY A 13 28.70 -5.38 -2.13
N ALA A 14 29.02 -4.16 -2.56
CA ALA A 14 28.68 -2.97 -1.82
C ALA A 14 27.16 -2.97 -1.62
N ALA A 15 26.72 -3.40 -0.44
CA ALA A 15 25.38 -3.14 0.02
C ALA A 15 25.29 -1.61 0.11
N ILE A 16 24.68 -1.00 -0.90
CA ILE A 16 24.24 0.39 -0.81
C ILE A 16 23.17 0.35 0.27
N SER A 17 23.58 0.62 1.51
CA SER A 17 22.65 0.88 2.60
C SER A 17 21.96 2.19 2.23
N VAL A 18 20.86 2.09 1.49
CA VAL A 18 19.86 3.16 1.46
C VAL A 18 19.32 3.16 2.89
N TYR A 19 19.93 3.98 3.75
CA TYR A 19 19.41 4.18 5.08
C TYR A 19 17.99 4.72 4.91
N ALA A 20 17.03 3.94 5.39
CA ALA A 20 15.71 4.39 5.79
C ALA A 20 15.80 5.81 6.37
N LYS A 21 15.05 6.74 5.79
CA LYS A 21 14.93 8.10 6.32
C LYS A 21 13.53 8.25 6.86
N ASN A 22 13.42 8.56 8.13
CA ASN A 22 12.13 8.82 8.74
C ASN A 22 11.65 10.23 8.34
N ILE A 23 10.40 10.32 7.92
CA ILE A 23 9.70 11.58 7.74
C ILE A 23 8.60 11.64 8.79
N ASP A 24 8.58 12.73 9.56
CA ASP A 24 7.41 13.13 10.32
C ASP A 24 6.52 14.02 9.43
N PHE A 25 5.49 13.43 8.84
CA PHE A 25 4.63 14.12 7.90
C PHE A 25 3.62 14.99 8.65
N CYS A 26 3.61 16.29 8.36
CA CYS A 26 2.78 17.28 9.06
C CYS A 26 2.97 17.34 10.58
N LYS A 27 4.07 16.80 11.15
CA LYS A 27 4.25 16.62 12.61
C LYS A 27 3.16 15.75 13.22
N THR A 28 2.83 14.64 12.57
CA THR A 28 1.69 13.80 12.93
C THR A 28 1.96 12.33 12.74
N ILE A 29 2.38 11.93 11.54
CA ILE A 29 2.62 10.53 11.19
C ILE A 29 4.08 10.42 10.80
N GLU A 30 4.84 9.68 11.60
CA GLU A 30 6.20 9.30 11.28
C GLU A 30 6.19 8.00 10.47
N PHE A 31 6.95 7.97 9.38
CA PHE A 31 7.18 6.76 8.59
C PHE A 31 8.54 6.74 7.93
N ASP A 32 9.01 5.54 7.63
CA ASP A 32 10.20 5.31 6.82
C ASP A 32 9.86 5.53 5.34
N THR A 33 10.57 6.42 4.67
CA THR A 33 10.41 6.62 3.22
C THR A 33 10.86 5.42 2.40
N GLY A 34 11.66 4.51 2.99
CA GLY A 34 12.21 3.35 2.32
C GLY A 34 12.95 3.73 1.04
N GLU A 35 12.50 3.18 -0.08
CA GLU A 35 13.07 3.42 -1.41
C GLU A 35 12.37 4.55 -2.20
N PHE A 36 11.38 5.22 -1.61
CA PHE A 36 10.72 6.36 -2.26
C PHE A 36 11.61 7.60 -2.25
N ASN A 37 11.37 8.50 -3.20
CA ASN A 37 12.09 9.77 -3.28
C ASN A 37 11.83 10.65 -2.05
N TYR A 38 12.77 10.60 -1.09
CA TYR A 38 12.72 11.36 0.16
C TYR A 38 12.48 12.87 -0.05
N GLN A 39 13.18 13.50 -1.01
CA GLN A 39 13.08 14.96 -1.21
C GLN A 39 11.68 15.41 -1.62
N VAL A 40 10.95 14.55 -2.34
CA VAL A 40 9.59 14.83 -2.80
C VAL A 40 8.61 14.79 -1.63
N ILE A 41 8.74 13.78 -0.76
CA ILE A 41 7.88 13.65 0.43
C ILE A 41 8.24 14.71 1.48
N GLU A 42 9.52 14.99 1.71
CA GLU A 42 9.99 16.01 2.66
C GLU A 42 9.48 17.40 2.28
N LYS A 43 9.54 17.74 0.99
CA LYS A 43 8.99 19.00 0.47
C LYS A 43 7.49 19.10 0.68
N ALA A 44 6.76 18.00 0.48
CA ALA A 44 5.31 17.96 0.73
C ALA A 44 4.99 18.10 2.23
N SER A 45 5.74 17.43 3.10
CA SER A 45 5.61 17.51 4.57
C SER A 45 5.85 18.92 5.10
N SER A 46 6.80 19.65 4.49
CA SER A 46 7.17 21.01 4.91
C SER A 46 6.14 22.08 4.52
N ASN A 47 5.09 21.71 3.77
CA ASN A 47 4.03 22.64 3.37
C ASN A 47 3.06 22.87 4.53
N SER A 48 2.61 24.11 4.76
CA SER A 48 1.63 24.42 5.81
C SER A 48 0.26 23.76 5.58
N GLU A 49 -0.08 23.45 4.33
CA GLU A 49 -1.30 22.77 3.91
C GLU A 49 -1.06 21.27 3.64
N CYS A 50 -0.01 20.69 4.22
CA CYS A 50 0.39 19.30 3.95
C CYS A 50 -0.71 18.27 4.26
N ARG A 51 -1.66 18.59 5.17
CA ARG A 51 -2.80 17.72 5.48
C ARG A 51 -3.89 17.74 4.42
N ASP A 52 -4.01 18.82 3.66
CA ASP A 52 -5.10 19.03 2.69
C ASP A 52 -4.69 18.65 1.27
N LYS A 53 -3.47 18.09 1.11
CA LYS A 53 -2.90 17.73 -0.19
C LYS A 53 -2.49 16.26 -0.22
N PRO A 54 -2.65 15.59 -1.38
CA PRO A 54 -2.09 14.26 -1.57
C PRO A 54 -0.58 14.25 -1.36
N VAL A 55 -0.08 13.21 -0.69
CA VAL A 55 1.34 12.99 -0.43
C VAL A 55 1.96 12.27 -1.63
N PRO A 56 2.87 12.92 -2.37
CA PRO A 56 3.48 12.33 -3.56
C PRO A 56 4.48 11.23 -3.18
N ILE A 57 4.35 10.07 -3.81
CA ILE A 57 5.28 8.94 -3.72
C ILE A 57 5.86 8.64 -5.09
N GLN A 58 7.19 8.52 -5.16
CA GLN A 58 7.91 8.28 -6.41
C GLN A 58 8.92 7.17 -6.23
N TYR A 59 8.85 6.14 -7.07
CA TYR A 59 9.75 4.99 -7.03
C TYR A 59 10.03 4.50 -8.46
N LYS A 60 11.32 4.46 -8.83
CA LYS A 60 11.81 3.98 -10.15
C LYS A 60 11.03 4.54 -11.36
N GLY A 61 10.69 5.84 -11.34
CA GLY A 61 9.96 6.52 -12.42
C GLY A 61 8.44 6.33 -12.40
N ILE A 62 7.92 5.55 -11.45
CA ILE A 62 6.49 5.48 -11.14
C ILE A 62 6.15 6.56 -10.12
N ASN A 63 5.13 7.36 -10.42
CA ASN A 63 4.59 8.39 -9.55
C ASN A 63 3.15 8.04 -9.16
N ASP A 64 2.82 8.25 -7.90
CA ASP A 64 1.47 8.13 -7.36
C ASP A 64 1.34 9.02 -6.12
N THR A 65 0.19 8.97 -5.45
CA THR A 65 -0.05 9.68 -4.19
C THR A 65 -0.83 8.83 -3.20
N PHE A 66 -0.63 9.07 -1.91
CA PHE A 66 -1.59 8.67 -0.87
C PHE A 66 -2.19 9.91 -0.20
N ASN A 67 -3.31 9.78 0.49
CA ASN A 67 -3.99 10.91 1.15
C ASN A 67 -3.96 10.75 2.67
N LEU A 68 -3.92 11.88 3.37
CA LEU A 68 -4.26 11.91 4.79
C LEU A 68 -5.77 12.13 4.95
N THR A 69 -6.34 11.54 5.99
CA THR A 69 -7.74 11.74 6.34
C THR A 69 -7.91 11.75 7.86
N SER A 70 -8.91 12.48 8.32
CA SER A 70 -9.38 12.45 9.71
C SER A 70 -10.30 11.26 9.98
N GLU A 71 -10.71 10.52 8.95
CA GLU A 71 -11.53 9.31 9.04
C GLU A 71 -10.68 8.13 9.51
N ALA A 72 -10.37 8.11 10.80
CA ALA A 72 -9.69 6.99 11.46
C ALA A 72 -10.62 5.79 11.67
N SER A 73 -11.14 5.25 10.57
CA SER A 73 -11.91 4.02 10.53
C SER A 73 -11.00 2.83 10.20
N PRO A 74 -11.21 1.66 10.83
CA PRO A 74 -10.58 0.41 10.43
C PRO A 74 -10.75 0.04 8.96
N THR A 75 -11.75 0.60 8.26
CA THR A 75 -12.03 0.34 6.84
C THR A 75 -11.44 1.38 5.89
N GLY A 76 -10.88 2.49 6.42
CA GLY A 76 -10.32 3.59 5.64
C GLY A 76 -11.25 4.17 4.57
N GLY A 77 -12.57 4.05 4.78
CA GLY A 77 -13.59 4.55 3.86
C GLY A 77 -13.93 3.64 2.68
N ALA A 78 -13.29 2.46 2.54
CA ALA A 78 -13.74 1.47 1.54
C ALA A 78 -15.11 0.90 1.91
N SER A 79 -16.10 1.11 1.05
CA SER A 79 -17.48 0.68 1.30
C SER A 79 -17.62 -0.85 1.35
N TYR A 80 -16.78 -1.58 0.60
CA TYR A 80 -16.82 -3.03 0.57
C TYR A 80 -16.18 -3.69 1.78
N LEU A 81 -15.31 -2.99 2.52
CA LEU A 81 -14.66 -3.55 3.70
C LEU A 81 -15.57 -3.45 4.92
N THR A 82 -15.58 -4.51 5.71
CA THR A 82 -16.35 -4.57 6.97
C THR A 82 -15.44 -4.96 8.11
N TRP A 83 -15.69 -4.39 9.28
CA TRP A 83 -15.00 -4.73 10.51
C TRP A 83 -16.01 -5.33 11.50
N ASP A 84 -15.77 -6.58 11.90
CA ASP A 84 -16.58 -7.24 12.93
C ASP A 84 -15.94 -7.00 14.30
N GLU A 85 -16.53 -6.08 15.06
CA GLU A 85 -16.06 -5.75 16.41
C GLU A 85 -16.08 -6.94 17.38
N SER A 86 -17.01 -7.88 17.20
CA SER A 86 -17.16 -9.03 18.09
C SER A 86 -16.08 -10.09 17.86
N ARG A 87 -15.70 -10.29 16.59
CA ARG A 87 -14.67 -11.25 16.18
C ARG A 87 -13.30 -10.62 16.01
N LYS A 88 -13.20 -9.29 16.09
CA LYS A 88 -12.00 -8.50 15.81
C LYS A 88 -11.37 -8.93 14.47
N ALA A 89 -12.23 -9.09 13.48
CA ALA A 89 -11.88 -9.67 12.19
C ALA A 89 -12.44 -8.83 11.04
N TYR A 90 -11.65 -8.73 9.98
CA TYR A 90 -12.08 -8.11 8.73
C TYR A 90 -12.89 -9.08 7.87
N GLY A 91 -13.88 -8.52 7.19
CA GLY A 91 -14.63 -9.18 6.13
C GLY A 91 -14.92 -8.20 5.01
N TYR A 92 -15.81 -8.61 4.09
CA TYR A 92 -16.27 -7.73 3.02
C TYR A 92 -17.73 -8.01 2.65
N ASP A 93 -18.43 -6.97 2.22
CA ASP A 93 -19.77 -7.07 1.66
C ASP A 93 -19.70 -7.35 0.15
N LYS A 94 -20.41 -8.39 -0.29
CA LYS A 94 -20.37 -8.84 -1.69
C LYS A 94 -21.11 -7.92 -2.65
N ASN A 95 -22.13 -7.20 -2.19
CA ASN A 95 -22.88 -6.26 -3.02
C ASN A 95 -22.09 -4.96 -3.18
N GLU A 96 -21.53 -4.45 -2.08
CA GLU A 96 -20.61 -3.31 -2.12
C GLU A 96 -19.39 -3.59 -3.00
N LEU A 97 -18.79 -4.79 -2.91
CA LEU A 97 -17.70 -5.19 -3.80
C LEU A 97 -18.09 -5.11 -5.29
N LYS A 98 -19.31 -5.53 -5.65
CA LYS A 98 -19.79 -5.42 -7.04
C LYS A 98 -19.91 -3.97 -7.48
N SER A 99 -20.43 -3.10 -6.60
CA SER A 99 -20.50 -1.66 -6.86
C SER A 99 -19.10 -1.07 -7.02
N THR A 100 -18.16 -1.40 -6.14
CA THR A 100 -16.76 -0.96 -6.25
C THR A 100 -16.13 -1.39 -7.58
N ILE A 101 -16.33 -2.63 -8.01
CA ILE A 101 -15.82 -3.12 -9.31
C ILE A 101 -16.47 -2.35 -10.46
N HIS A 102 -17.78 -2.08 -10.39
CA HIS A 102 -18.47 -1.28 -11.40
C HIS A 102 -17.90 0.13 -11.48
N ASP A 103 -17.64 0.78 -10.34
CA ASP A 103 -17.04 2.10 -10.27
C ASP A 103 -15.64 2.13 -10.89
N ILE A 104 -14.78 1.15 -10.56
CA ILE A 104 -13.45 0.99 -11.15
C ILE A 104 -13.51 0.88 -12.68
N VAL A 105 -14.47 0.14 -13.22
CA VAL A 105 -14.67 -0.01 -14.67
C VAL A 105 -15.19 1.28 -15.30
N SER A 106 -16.09 1.99 -14.61
CA SER A 106 -16.66 3.24 -15.10
C SER A 106 -15.64 4.37 -15.20
N GLN A 107 -14.62 4.38 -14.32
CA GLN A 107 -13.55 5.38 -14.31
C GLN A 107 -12.65 5.30 -15.55
N SER A 108 -12.44 4.12 -16.12
CA SER A 108 -11.64 3.95 -17.34
C SER A 108 -12.08 2.75 -18.17
N LYS A 109 -12.31 2.97 -19.47
CA LYS A 109 -12.61 1.90 -20.44
C LYS A 109 -11.51 0.84 -20.50
N GLU A 110 -10.27 1.19 -20.16
CA GLU A 110 -9.15 0.25 -20.11
C GLU A 110 -9.30 -0.80 -19.01
N ASN A 111 -10.12 -0.55 -18.00
CA ASN A 111 -10.39 -1.48 -16.90
C ASN A 111 -11.47 -2.51 -17.23
N LYS A 112 -12.18 -2.37 -18.36
CA LYS A 112 -13.33 -3.21 -18.71
C LYS A 112 -13.04 -4.72 -18.73
N TYR A 113 -11.78 -5.11 -18.96
CA TYR A 113 -11.39 -6.52 -18.97
C TYR A 113 -11.63 -7.21 -17.62
N ILE A 114 -11.65 -6.50 -16.49
CA ILE A 114 -11.86 -7.09 -15.16
C ILE A 114 -13.29 -7.60 -14.93
N GLU A 115 -14.28 -7.11 -15.72
CA GLU A 115 -15.67 -7.59 -15.65
C GLU A 115 -15.81 -9.07 -16.01
N ALA A 116 -14.87 -9.60 -16.80
CA ALA A 116 -14.85 -11.01 -17.22
C ALA A 116 -14.09 -11.93 -16.25
N LEU A 117 -13.54 -11.39 -15.16
CA LEU A 117 -12.71 -12.09 -14.19
C LEU A 117 -13.47 -12.37 -12.89
N ASN A 118 -13.01 -13.36 -12.14
CA ASN A 118 -13.55 -13.69 -10.82
C ASN A 118 -12.82 -12.89 -9.73
N PRO A 119 -13.48 -11.99 -8.98
CA PRO A 119 -12.84 -11.23 -7.92
C PRO A 119 -12.73 -12.07 -6.63
N VAL A 120 -11.53 -12.09 -6.05
CA VAL A 120 -11.21 -12.70 -4.76
C VAL A 120 -10.60 -11.64 -3.86
N VAL A 121 -11.24 -11.39 -2.71
CA VAL A 121 -10.77 -10.40 -1.74
C VAL A 121 -9.83 -11.06 -0.73
N LYS A 122 -8.65 -10.47 -0.53
CA LYS A 122 -7.68 -10.87 0.50
C LYS A 122 -7.41 -9.68 1.41
N ILE A 123 -7.52 -9.89 2.72
CA ILE A 123 -7.36 -8.82 3.71
C ILE A 123 -6.27 -9.23 4.69
N LYS A 124 -5.30 -8.34 4.89
CA LYS A 124 -4.23 -8.46 5.88
C LYS A 124 -4.38 -7.30 6.87
N PHE A 125 -4.29 -7.62 8.16
CA PHE A 125 -4.29 -6.63 9.24
C PHE A 125 -3.03 -6.75 10.07
N ILE A 126 -2.41 -5.60 10.35
CA ILE A 126 -1.20 -5.47 11.14
C ILE A 126 -1.52 -4.54 12.31
N PRO A 127 -1.69 -5.08 13.53
CA PRO A 127 -1.98 -4.26 14.69
C PRO A 127 -0.81 -3.33 15.02
N LYS A 128 -1.15 -2.11 15.41
CA LYS A 128 -0.25 -1.07 15.95
C LYS A 128 -0.78 -0.63 17.31
N GLY A 129 0.02 0.09 18.11
CA GLY A 129 -0.32 0.45 19.49
C GLY A 129 -1.75 0.96 19.66
N ASN A 130 -2.10 2.06 18.98
CA ASN A 130 -3.44 2.67 19.03
C ASN A 130 -4.22 2.52 17.72
N GLY A 131 -3.95 1.48 16.92
CA GLY A 131 -4.62 1.34 15.62
C GLY A 131 -4.04 0.21 14.78
N GLY A 132 -3.88 0.43 13.48
CA GLY A 132 -3.26 -0.58 12.64
C GLY A 132 -3.15 -0.21 11.17
N VAL A 133 -2.56 -1.15 10.43
CA VAL A 133 -2.49 -1.10 8.97
C VAL A 133 -3.33 -2.21 8.40
N VAL A 134 -4.17 -1.86 7.43
CA VAL A 134 -5.05 -2.79 6.71
C VAL A 134 -4.65 -2.76 5.25
N VAL A 135 -4.39 -3.93 4.68
CA VAL A 135 -4.12 -4.11 3.26
C VAL A 135 -5.24 -4.98 2.71
N SER A 136 -5.97 -4.46 1.72
CA SER A 136 -7.04 -5.16 1.04
C SER A 136 -6.71 -5.29 -0.44
N ASP A 137 -6.60 -6.53 -0.92
CA ASP A 137 -6.42 -6.84 -2.32
C ASP A 137 -7.72 -7.39 -2.90
N ILE A 138 -8.21 -6.79 -3.99
CA ILE A 138 -9.15 -7.43 -4.90
C ILE A 138 -8.32 -8.08 -6.02
N VAL A 139 -8.12 -9.39 -5.92
CA VAL A 139 -7.42 -10.18 -6.94
C VAL A 139 -8.43 -10.65 -7.97
N PHE A 140 -8.25 -10.25 -9.22
CA PHE A 140 -9.08 -10.68 -10.34
C PHE A 140 -8.44 -11.91 -11.01
N GLU A 141 -9.10 -13.05 -10.89
CA GLU A 141 -8.63 -14.34 -11.39
C GLU A 141 -9.33 -14.74 -12.69
N ASP A 142 -8.64 -15.48 -13.55
CA ASP A 142 -9.29 -16.15 -14.67
C ASP A 142 -10.08 -17.39 -14.21
N LYS A 143 -10.69 -18.08 -15.18
CA LYS A 143 -11.48 -19.30 -14.94
C LYS A 143 -10.69 -20.46 -14.31
N ASP A 144 -9.36 -20.43 -14.41
CA ASP A 144 -8.45 -21.46 -13.90
C ASP A 144 -7.82 -21.02 -12.56
N SER A 145 -8.40 -20.01 -11.90
CA SER A 145 -7.94 -19.41 -10.66
C SER A 145 -6.53 -18.79 -10.75
N LYS A 146 -6.10 -18.39 -11.94
CA LYS A 146 -4.83 -17.68 -12.12
C LYS A 146 -5.03 -16.18 -11.91
N PRO A 147 -4.22 -15.50 -11.08
CA PRO A 147 -4.33 -14.06 -10.90
C PRO A 147 -3.93 -13.32 -12.18
N ILE A 148 -4.81 -12.42 -12.64
CA ILE A 148 -4.61 -11.62 -13.86
C ILE A 148 -4.35 -10.16 -13.50
N SER A 149 -5.08 -9.63 -12.52
CA SER A 149 -4.98 -8.24 -12.10
C SER A 149 -5.25 -8.10 -10.60
N VAL A 150 -4.76 -7.02 -10.00
CA VAL A 150 -4.99 -6.70 -8.59
C VAL A 150 -5.33 -5.22 -8.44
N VAL A 151 -6.27 -4.92 -7.56
CA VAL A 151 -6.46 -3.60 -6.97
C VAL A 151 -6.09 -3.72 -5.51
N ARG A 152 -5.22 -2.83 -5.03
CA ARG A 152 -4.77 -2.81 -3.64
C ARG A 152 -5.16 -1.51 -2.98
N ASP A 153 -5.85 -1.63 -1.87
CA ASP A 153 -6.09 -0.54 -0.94
C ASP A 153 -5.28 -0.74 0.35
N ILE A 154 -4.69 0.32 0.86
CA ILE A 154 -3.90 0.31 2.09
C ILE A 154 -4.35 1.45 2.99
N TYR A 155 -4.62 1.13 4.25
CA TYR A 155 -5.10 2.07 5.24
C TYR A 155 -4.24 1.99 6.49
N PHE A 156 -3.65 3.11 6.89
CA PHE A 156 -3.16 3.29 8.25
C PHE A 156 -4.20 4.08 9.02
N TYR A 157 -4.54 3.64 10.23
CA TYR A 157 -5.40 4.40 11.13
C TYR A 157 -4.89 4.33 12.56
N SER A 158 -5.11 5.40 13.31
CA SER A 158 -4.92 5.50 14.76
C SER A 158 -6.17 6.06 15.41
N GLN A 159 -6.52 5.57 16.61
CA GLN A 159 -7.64 6.04 17.44
C GLN A 159 -7.52 7.53 17.82
N ASP A 160 -6.37 8.15 17.58
CA ASP A 160 -6.12 9.58 17.73
C ASP A 160 -6.66 10.44 16.56
N ASN A 161 -7.56 9.91 15.74
CA ASN A 161 -8.13 10.52 14.54
C ASN A 161 -7.11 10.86 13.43
N TYR A 162 -6.08 10.03 13.32
CA TYR A 162 -5.10 10.09 12.24
C TYR A 162 -5.27 8.89 11.32
N ALA A 163 -5.38 9.14 10.02
CA ALA A 163 -5.36 8.09 9.03
C ALA A 163 -4.65 8.51 7.74
N ALA A 164 -4.11 7.51 7.05
CA ALA A 164 -3.58 7.63 5.71
C ALA A 164 -4.20 6.54 4.85
N VAL A 165 -4.49 6.86 3.59
CA VAL A 165 -5.15 5.95 2.66
C VAL A 165 -4.46 5.97 1.29
N TYR A 166 -4.24 4.79 0.74
CA TYR A 166 -3.76 4.59 -0.62
C TYR A 166 -4.69 3.60 -1.33
N GLY A 167 -5.00 3.86 -2.59
CA GLY A 167 -5.76 2.96 -3.45
C GLY A 167 -5.14 2.92 -4.83
N SER A 168 -4.85 1.73 -5.35
CA SER A 168 -4.25 1.57 -6.67
C SER A 168 -5.33 1.52 -7.76
N SER A 169 -5.01 2.00 -8.96
CA SER A 169 -5.73 1.54 -10.16
C SER A 169 -5.54 0.03 -10.35
N PRO A 170 -6.37 -0.65 -11.18
CA PRO A 170 -6.12 -2.04 -11.54
C PRO A 170 -4.74 -2.24 -12.17
N ILE A 171 -3.93 -3.13 -11.60
CA ILE A 171 -2.59 -3.47 -12.07
C ILE A 171 -2.59 -4.91 -12.57
N LYS A 172 -2.24 -5.11 -13.84
CA LYS A 172 -2.07 -6.46 -14.37
C LYS A 172 -0.87 -7.11 -13.69
N CYS A 173 -0.98 -8.37 -13.29
CA CYS A 173 0.11 -9.11 -12.64
C CYS A 173 1.36 -9.24 -13.53
N SER A 174 1.24 -9.06 -14.85
CA SER A 174 2.37 -8.99 -15.78
C SER A 174 3.17 -7.68 -15.70
N GLN A 175 2.67 -6.65 -15.02
CA GLN A 175 3.34 -5.36 -14.83
C GLN A 175 4.19 -5.40 -13.55
N GLU A 176 5.27 -6.18 -13.57
CA GLU A 176 6.09 -6.49 -12.39
C GLU A 176 6.57 -5.23 -11.64
N ASP A 177 6.98 -4.17 -12.36
CA ASP A 177 7.40 -2.91 -11.74
C ASP A 177 6.27 -2.22 -10.95
N ARG A 178 5.01 -2.35 -11.39
CA ARG A 178 3.85 -1.79 -10.71
C ARG A 178 3.43 -2.63 -9.51
N ILE A 179 3.58 -3.95 -9.59
CA ILE A 179 3.39 -4.85 -8.45
C ILE A 179 4.43 -4.54 -7.37
N LEU A 180 5.71 -4.44 -7.76
CA LEU A 180 6.78 -4.05 -6.84
C LEU A 180 6.53 -2.67 -6.24
N PHE A 181 6.01 -1.71 -7.01
CA PHE A 181 5.64 -0.40 -6.49
C PHE A 181 4.62 -0.49 -5.34
N ILE A 182 3.49 -1.19 -5.53
CA ILE A 182 2.46 -1.31 -4.49
C ILE A 182 2.91 -2.14 -3.28
N GLU A 183 3.87 -3.05 -3.45
CA GLU A 183 4.55 -3.72 -2.33
C GLU A 183 5.40 -2.75 -1.52
N LYS A 184 6.09 -1.80 -2.18
CA LYS A 184 6.84 -0.75 -1.48
C LYS A 184 5.90 0.23 -0.78
N VAL A 185 4.74 0.55 -1.37
CA VAL A 185 3.72 1.37 -0.68
C VAL A 185 3.22 0.67 0.57
N GLU A 186 2.97 -0.63 0.51
CA GLU A 186 2.60 -1.43 1.69
C GLU A 186 3.66 -1.28 2.79
N LEU A 187 4.94 -1.51 2.49
CA LEU A 187 6.03 -1.36 3.48
C LEU A 187 6.11 0.05 4.08
N LEU A 188 5.87 1.10 3.28
CA LEU A 188 5.83 2.47 3.78
C LEU A 188 4.70 2.63 4.81
N PHE A 189 3.49 2.15 4.51
CA PHE A 189 2.36 2.18 5.44
C PHE A 189 2.60 1.33 6.68
N GLU A 190 3.21 0.14 6.53
CA GLU A 190 3.60 -0.71 7.65
C GLU A 190 4.57 -0.01 8.61
N SER A 191 5.35 0.96 8.15
CA SER A 191 6.25 1.73 9.00
C SER A 191 5.59 2.90 9.74
N MET A 192 4.36 3.29 9.33
CA MET A 192 3.67 4.45 9.90
C MET A 192 3.36 4.26 11.39
N ASN A 193 3.61 5.33 12.16
CA ASN A 193 3.20 5.50 13.55
C ASN A 193 2.84 6.97 13.81
N VAL A 194 2.04 7.23 14.85
CA VAL A 194 1.75 8.61 15.30
C VAL A 194 2.91 9.11 16.15
N ASN A 195 3.47 10.28 15.80
CA ASN A 195 4.53 10.95 16.56
C ASN A 195 3.93 11.99 17.52
N TRP A 196 4.49 12.09 18.73
CA TRP A 196 4.08 13.03 19.78
C TRP A 196 5.22 13.96 20.17
#